data_AF-A0A645DH79-F1
#
_entry.id   AF-A0A645DH79-F1
#
_cell.length_a   1.000
_cell.length_b   1.000
_cell.length_c   1.000
_cell.angle_alpha   90.00
_cell.angle_beta   90.00
_cell.angle_gamma   90.00
#
_symmetry.space_group_name_H-M   'P 1'
#
loop_
_entity.id
_entity.type
_entity.pdbx_description
1 polymer ?
#
loop_
_entity_poly.entity_id
_entity_poly.type
_entity_poly.pdbx_seq_one_letter_code
_entity_poly.pdbx_strand_id
1 'polypeptide(L)'
;MTVQVRSREEMDEAAVAMNERGAQSLEHMSYASPSETEGMSIEDDVMLAEPLAMPEGVHVGRNDPCPCGSGKKFKLCHGKLS
;
A
#
# COMPACT_ATOMS: atom_id res chain seq x y z
N MET A 1 -42.28 -5.22 4.09
CA MET A 1 -41.02 -5.97 4.26
C MET A 1 -40.61 -5.86 5.72
N THR A 2 -41.20 -6.70 6.57
CA THR A 2 -41.02 -6.62 8.04
C THR A 2 -40.15 -7.79 8.49
N VAL A 3 -38.99 -7.49 9.07
CA VAL A 3 -38.08 -8.49 9.64
C VAL A 3 -38.60 -8.82 11.04
N GLN A 4 -39.07 -10.06 11.24
CA GLN A 4 -39.44 -10.57 12.55
C GLN A 4 -38.22 -11.30 13.14
N VAL A 5 -37.59 -10.71 14.16
CA VAL A 5 -36.50 -11.36 14.90
C VAL A 5 -37.13 -12.39 15.83
N ARG A 6 -36.98 -13.67 15.49
CA ARG A 6 -37.48 -14.81 16.28
C ARG A 6 -36.48 -15.08 17.40
N SER A 7 -37.03 -15.14 18.62
CA SER A 7 -36.44 -15.53 19.91
C SER A 7 -35.06 -14.96 20.32
N ARG A 8 -34.86 -14.78 21.63
CA ARG A 8 -33.57 -14.32 22.19
C ARG A 8 -32.47 -15.35 22.01
N GLU A 9 -32.84 -16.64 22.04
CA GLU A 9 -31.91 -17.78 21.97
C GLU A 9 -31.28 -17.90 20.58
N GLU A 10 -32.06 -17.67 19.51
CA GLU A 10 -31.55 -17.64 18.13
C GLU A 10 -30.53 -16.50 17.92
N MET A 11 -30.68 -15.38 18.63
CA MET A 11 -29.74 -14.26 18.56
C MET A 11 -28.42 -14.57 19.27
N ASP A 12 -28.49 -15.25 20.42
CA ASP A 12 -27.31 -15.66 21.17
C ASP A 12 -26.52 -16.74 20.40
N GLU A 13 -27.20 -17.69 19.75
CA GLU A 13 -26.56 -18.72 18.91
C GLU A 13 -25.92 -18.12 17.65
N ALA A 14 -26.59 -17.17 17.00
CA ALA A 14 -26.03 -16.44 15.86
C ALA A 14 -24.79 -15.62 16.25
N ALA A 15 -24.76 -15.05 17.46
CA ALA A 15 -23.60 -14.31 17.97
C ALA A 15 -22.39 -15.23 18.21
N VAL A 16 -22.60 -16.43 18.75
CA VAL A 16 -21.55 -17.45 18.93
C VAL A 16 -21.00 -17.90 17.57
N ALA A 17 -21.87 -18.22 16.62
CA ALA A 17 -21.46 -18.67 15.28
C ALA A 17 -20.74 -17.59 14.45
N MET A 18 -20.97 -16.30 14.75
CA MET A 18 -20.20 -15.19 14.17
C MET A 18 -18.82 -15.04 14.83
N ASN A 19 -18.74 -15.20 16.17
CA ASN A 19 -17.49 -15.13 16.90
C ASN A 19 -16.53 -16.27 16.53
N GLU A 20 -17.03 -17.50 16.39
CA GLU A 20 -16.22 -18.67 16.00
C GLU A 20 -15.63 -18.52 14.59
N ARG A 21 -16.43 -18.02 13.63
CA ARG A 21 -15.93 -17.73 12.27
C ARG A 21 -14.92 -16.57 12.25
N GLY A 22 -15.12 -15.56 13.09
CA GLY A 22 -14.17 -14.45 13.25
C GLY A 22 -12.84 -14.89 13.85
N ALA A 23 -12.87 -15.80 14.83
CA ALA A 23 -11.67 -16.35 15.47
C ALA A 23 -10.80 -17.12 14.47
N GLN A 24 -11.40 -17.98 13.65
CA GLN A 24 -10.68 -18.72 12.59
C GLN A 24 -10.04 -17.80 11.54
N SER A 25 -10.64 -16.63 11.29
CA SER A 25 -10.10 -15.64 10.34
C SER A 25 -8.84 -14.92 10.85
N LEU A 26 -8.60 -14.91 12.17
CA LEU A 26 -7.43 -14.24 12.76
C LEU A 26 -6.23 -15.18 12.90
N GLU A 27 -6.45 -16.50 12.93
CA GLU A 27 -5.37 -17.49 13.04
C GLU A 27 -4.43 -17.52 11.81
N HIS A 28 -4.87 -17.04 10.65
CA HIS A 28 -4.07 -17.00 9.43
C HIS A 28 -3.33 -15.67 9.19
N MET A 29 -3.39 -14.71 10.11
CA MET A 29 -2.83 -13.35 9.92
C MET A 29 -1.48 -13.21 10.63
N SER A 30 -0.39 -13.60 9.96
CA SER A 30 0.98 -13.42 10.46
C SER A 30 1.58 -12.07 10.01
N TYR A 31 2.01 -11.25 10.97
CA TYR A 31 2.67 -9.96 10.74
C TYR A 31 4.16 -10.07 11.05
N ALA A 32 5.02 -9.76 10.07
CA ALA A 32 6.46 -9.64 10.27
C ALA A 32 6.87 -8.16 10.13
N SER A 33 7.32 -7.55 11.22
CA SER A 33 7.81 -6.16 11.22
C SER A 33 9.23 -6.11 10.67
N PRO A 34 9.56 -5.20 9.74
CA PRO A 34 10.94 -4.92 9.42
C PRO A 34 11.57 -4.22 10.64
N SER A 35 12.68 -4.74 11.12
CA SER A 35 13.44 -4.13 12.20
C SER A 35 14.16 -2.88 11.70
N GLU A 36 14.20 -1.84 12.53
CA GLU A 36 14.88 -0.57 12.29
C GLU A 36 16.40 -0.73 12.12
N THR A 37 16.92 -1.00 10.91
CA THR A 37 18.34 -0.76 10.61
C THR A 37 18.54 -0.22 9.19
N GLU A 38 19.37 0.83 9.14
CA GLU A 38 20.12 1.34 7.98
C GLU A 38 19.39 2.27 7.00
N GLY A 39 19.30 3.54 7.42
CA GLY A 39 19.32 4.67 6.50
C GLY A 39 20.71 4.82 5.87
N MET A 40 20.76 4.81 4.54
CA MET A 40 21.99 4.93 3.75
C MET A 40 22.17 6.39 3.31
N SER A 41 23.25 7.04 3.75
CA SER A 41 23.67 8.38 3.31
C SER A 41 24.51 8.29 2.04
N ILE A 42 24.10 8.99 0.98
CA ILE A 42 24.88 9.15 -0.26
C ILE A 42 25.69 10.45 -0.14
N GLU A 43 27.01 10.33 -0.16
CA GLU A 43 27.94 11.44 -0.38
C GLU A 43 28.22 11.59 -1.89
N ASP A 44 28.21 12.84 -2.32
CA ASP A 44 28.13 13.36 -3.69
C ASP A 44 29.54 13.42 -4.32
N ASP A 45 29.80 12.62 -5.36
CA ASP A 45 30.93 12.81 -6.29
C ASP A 45 30.38 12.84 -7.72
N VAL A 46 30.34 14.05 -8.28
CA VAL A 46 29.85 14.33 -9.63
C VAL A 46 31.06 14.46 -10.54
N MET A 47 31.16 13.68 -11.64
CA MET A 47 31.79 14.12 -12.90
C MET A 47 31.39 13.26 -14.13
N LEU A 48 30.62 13.90 -15.04
CA LEU A 48 30.76 13.95 -16.51
C LEU A 48 30.17 12.86 -17.45
N ALA A 49 29.10 13.30 -18.15
CA ALA A 49 28.58 12.95 -19.49
C ALA A 49 27.47 11.86 -19.65
N GLU A 50 26.33 12.35 -20.16
CA GLU A 50 24.98 11.75 -20.24
C GLU A 50 24.83 10.50 -21.13
N PRO A 51 24.01 9.54 -20.68
CA PRO A 51 22.65 9.35 -21.17
C PRO A 51 21.68 10.09 -20.24
N LEU A 52 20.47 10.40 -20.70
CA LEU A 52 19.40 11.09 -19.92
C LEU A 52 18.88 10.22 -18.74
N ALA A 53 19.78 9.71 -17.91
CA ALA A 53 19.50 9.06 -16.66
C ALA A 53 19.13 10.15 -15.67
N MET A 54 17.88 10.13 -15.25
CA MET A 54 17.40 11.01 -14.20
C MET A 54 18.32 10.85 -12.98
N PRO A 55 18.81 11.94 -12.37
CA PRO A 55 19.64 11.85 -11.17
C PRO A 55 18.92 10.98 -10.13
N GLU A 56 19.62 9.94 -9.68
CA GLU A 56 19.13 8.93 -8.74
C GLU A 56 19.00 9.59 -7.36
N GLY A 57 17.92 10.36 -7.18
CA GLY A 57 17.73 11.27 -6.05
C GLY A 57 16.71 12.38 -6.30
N VAL A 58 16.31 12.64 -7.55
CA VAL A 58 15.18 13.55 -7.81
C VAL A 58 13.87 12.79 -7.56
N HIS A 59 13.34 12.97 -6.36
CA HIS A 59 12.01 12.54 -5.99
C HIS A 59 10.97 13.32 -6.81
N VAL A 60 10.56 12.76 -7.95
CA VAL A 60 9.45 13.31 -8.74
C VAL A 60 8.14 12.94 -8.06
N GLY A 61 7.36 13.94 -7.65
CA GLY A 61 6.04 13.73 -7.08
C GLY A 61 5.10 13.08 -8.10
N ARG A 62 4.22 12.18 -7.65
CA ARG A 62 3.33 11.43 -8.57
C ARG A 62 2.43 12.32 -9.45
N ASN A 63 2.13 13.54 -9.05
CA ASN A 63 1.31 14.47 -9.81
C ASN A 63 2.09 15.44 -10.71
N ASP A 64 3.42 15.46 -10.62
CA ASP A 64 4.28 16.37 -11.38
C ASP A 64 4.36 15.95 -12.87
N PRO A 65 4.70 16.89 -13.77
CA PRO A 65 4.95 16.55 -15.17
C PRO A 65 6.03 15.47 -15.27
N CYS A 66 5.76 14.45 -16.09
CA CYS A 66 6.67 13.34 -16.24
C CYS A 66 7.97 13.81 -16.92
N PRO A 67 9.14 13.53 -16.35
CA PRO A 67 10.44 14.02 -16.85
C PRO A 67 10.84 13.43 -18.21
N CYS A 68 10.13 12.42 -18.72
CA CYS A 68 10.31 11.91 -20.08
C CYS A 68 9.82 12.85 -21.19
N GLY A 69 9.28 14.03 -20.85
CA GLY A 69 8.81 15.02 -21.83
C GLY A 69 7.46 14.70 -22.46
N SER A 70 6.73 13.70 -21.97
CA SER A 70 5.43 13.30 -22.55
C SER A 70 4.26 14.28 -22.29
N GLY A 71 4.46 15.31 -21.47
CA GLY A 71 3.42 16.25 -21.04
C GLY A 71 2.36 15.66 -20.10
N LYS A 72 2.45 14.37 -19.76
CA LYS A 72 1.53 13.68 -18.84
C LYS A 72 2.05 13.75 -17.40
N LYS A 73 1.18 13.65 -16.40
CA LYS A 73 1.59 13.52 -14.98
C LYS A 73 2.35 12.22 -14.75
N PHE A 74 3.34 12.20 -13.86
CA PHE A 74 4.19 11.03 -13.59
C PHE A 74 3.36 9.77 -13.30
N LYS A 75 2.32 9.86 -12.45
CA LYS A 75 1.41 8.74 -12.12
C LYS A 75 0.61 8.16 -13.31
N LEU A 76 0.55 8.86 -14.43
CA LEU A 76 -0.17 8.45 -15.65
C LEU A 76 0.79 8.01 -16.77
N CYS A 77 2.10 8.08 -16.52
CA CYS A 77 3.14 7.71 -17.47
C CYS A 77 4.07 6.69 -16.80
N HIS A 78 5.31 7.06 -16.48
CA HIS A 78 6.29 6.14 -15.90
C HIS A 78 6.00 5.74 -14.45
N GLY A 79 5.22 6.53 -13.71
CA GLY A 79 4.75 6.22 -12.35
C GLY A 79 3.36 5.56 -12.32
N LYS A 80 2.90 5.02 -13.45
CA LYS A 80 1.61 4.31 -13.53
C LYS A 80 1.74 2.97 -12.83
N LEU A 81 1.06 2.85 -11.69
CA LEU A 81 0.76 1.55 -11.10
C LEU A 81 -0.41 0.99 -11.91
N SER A 82 -0.13 -0.02 -12.72
CA SER A 82 -1.18 -0.76 -13.44
C SER A 82 -1.82 -1.78 -12.51
#